data_AF-A0AAD5UNI6-F1
#
_entry.id   AF-A0AAD5UNI6-F1
#
_cell.length_a   1.000
_cell.length_b   1.000
_cell.length_c   1.000
_cell.angle_alpha   90.00
_cell.angle_beta   90.00
_cell.angle_gamma   90.00
#
_symmetry.space_group_name_H-M   'P 1'
#
loop_
_entity.id
_entity.type
_entity.pdbx_description
1 polymer ?
#
loop_
_entity_poly.entity_id
_entity_poly.type
_entity_poly.pdbx_seq_one_letter_code
_entity_poly.pdbx_strand_id
1 'polypeptide(L)'
;MVEAFRSLWGMGPDWETVFPLLKQQGFVGVEASIKDTQYPSPRFFNLLAENDLKWICGLYTSWTDYEGPCESISVDQHVKNFKSQVEILKSVPVKPIHVNCHSGSDEFSQEEAETYFNAVLEIQAESEFTYSHETHRGLVS
;
A
#
# COMPACT_ATOMS: atom_id res chain seq x y z
N MET A 1 -21.50 -6.35 10.94
CA MET A 1 -20.69 -7.48 10.43
C MET A 1 -19.27 -7.00 10.25
N VAL A 2 -18.28 -7.84 10.51
CA VAL A 2 -16.86 -7.52 10.29
C VAL A 2 -16.50 -7.90 8.86
N GLU A 3 -15.93 -6.98 8.08
CA GLU A 3 -15.40 -7.26 6.75
C GLU A 3 -13.98 -7.82 6.87
N ALA A 4 -13.70 -8.97 6.25
CA ALA A 4 -12.39 -9.63 6.29
C ALA A 4 -11.62 -9.43 4.98
N PHE A 5 -10.36 -9.04 5.10
CA PHE A 5 -9.42 -8.88 3.99
C PHE A 5 -8.26 -9.86 4.13
N ARG A 6 -7.69 -10.28 3.00
CA ARG A 6 -6.51 -11.15 2.97
C ARG A 6 -5.31 -10.43 2.35
N SER A 7 -4.20 -10.34 3.08
CA SER A 7 -2.94 -9.90 2.50
C SER A 7 -2.40 -10.91 1.49
N LEU A 8 -1.95 -10.40 0.33
CA LEU A 8 -1.26 -11.15 -0.72
C LEU A 8 0.25 -11.22 -0.51
N TRP A 9 0.77 -10.65 0.57
CA TRP A 9 2.20 -10.63 0.83
C TRP A 9 2.80 -12.04 0.84
N GLY A 10 3.88 -12.23 0.08
CA GLY A 10 4.52 -13.53 -0.11
C GLY A 10 3.76 -14.52 -1.00
N MET A 11 2.63 -14.12 -1.60
CA MET A 11 1.91 -14.92 -2.59
C MET A 11 2.41 -14.59 -4.01
N GLY A 12 2.59 -15.63 -4.84
CA GLY A 12 2.90 -15.45 -6.25
C GLY A 12 1.70 -14.90 -7.05
N PRO A 13 1.91 -14.47 -8.31
CA PRO A 13 0.88 -13.82 -9.13
C PRO A 13 -0.11 -14.80 -9.78
N ASP A 14 -0.62 -15.76 -9.00
CA ASP A 14 -1.61 -16.78 -9.39
C ASP A 14 -3.03 -16.36 -8.97
N TRP A 15 -3.42 -15.14 -9.33
CA TRP A 15 -4.67 -14.54 -8.89
C TRP A 15 -5.91 -15.24 -9.45
N GLU A 16 -5.82 -15.84 -10.63
CA GLU A 16 -6.87 -16.65 -11.25
C GLU A 16 -7.29 -17.81 -10.35
N THR A 17 -6.33 -18.37 -9.60
CA THR A 17 -6.59 -19.42 -8.62
C THR A 17 -6.98 -18.84 -7.26
N VAL A 18 -6.23 -17.83 -6.79
CA VAL A 18 -6.37 -17.31 -5.42
C VAL A 18 -7.68 -16.52 -5.22
N PHE A 19 -8.06 -15.64 -6.14
CA PHE A 19 -9.20 -14.74 -5.93
C PHE A 19 -10.55 -15.47 -5.81
N PRO A 20 -10.88 -16.46 -6.67
CA PRO A 20 -12.09 -17.25 -6.47
C PRO A 20 -12.13 -17.98 -5.13
N LEU A 21 -10.97 -18.53 -4.69
CA LEU A 21 -10.86 -19.21 -3.39
C LEU A 21 -11.09 -18.25 -2.22
N LEU A 22 -10.53 -17.05 -2.27
CA LEU A 22 -10.74 -16.03 -1.23
C LEU A 22 -12.21 -15.63 -1.15
N LYS A 23 -12.87 -15.44 -2.30
CA LYS A 23 -14.30 -15.12 -2.33
C LYS A 23 -15.14 -16.26 -1.75
N GLN A 24 -14.82 -17.52 -2.07
CA GLN A 24 -15.47 -18.69 -1.49
C GLN A 24 -15.27 -18.79 0.03
N GLN A 25 -14.12 -18.37 0.53
CA GLN A 25 -13.80 -18.32 1.97
C GLN A 25 -14.47 -17.15 2.70
N GLY A 26 -15.17 -16.26 2.00
CA GLY A 26 -15.91 -15.14 2.58
C GLY A 26 -15.07 -13.86 2.76
N PHE A 27 -13.87 -13.77 2.20
CA PHE A 27 -13.13 -12.51 2.15
C PHE A 27 -13.83 -11.53 1.21
N VAL A 28 -13.89 -10.26 1.62
CA VAL A 28 -14.49 -9.19 0.82
C VAL A 28 -13.47 -8.51 -0.10
N GLY A 29 -12.18 -8.78 0.11
CA GLY A 29 -11.11 -8.13 -0.62
C GLY A 29 -9.73 -8.59 -0.20
N VAL A 30 -8.73 -7.96 -0.81
CA VAL A 30 -7.31 -8.25 -0.62
C VAL A 30 -6.53 -7.00 -0.22
N GLU A 31 -5.42 -7.21 0.46
CA GLU A 31 -4.39 -6.19 0.66
C GLU A 31 -3.17 -6.55 -0.21
N ALA A 32 -2.72 -5.59 -1.02
CA ALA A 32 -1.62 -5.79 -1.96
C ALA A 32 -0.91 -4.46 -2.22
N SER A 33 0.40 -4.49 -2.43
CA SER A 33 1.15 -3.30 -2.82
C SER A 33 0.93 -2.95 -4.29
N ILE A 34 1.32 -1.74 -4.70
CA ILE A 34 1.30 -1.36 -6.13
C ILE A 34 2.16 -2.31 -6.96
N LYS A 35 3.31 -2.73 -6.41
CA LYS A 35 4.21 -3.69 -7.06
C LYS A 35 3.54 -5.04 -7.23
N ASP A 36 2.85 -5.53 -6.20
CA ASP A 36 2.09 -6.79 -6.27
C ASP A 36 1.07 -6.73 -7.41
N THR A 37 0.39 -5.61 -7.63
CA THR A 37 -0.61 -5.49 -8.72
C THR A 37 -0.04 -5.68 -10.14
N GLN A 38 1.29 -5.65 -10.31
CA GLN A 38 1.98 -5.65 -11.60
C GLN A 38 1.51 -4.54 -12.56
N TYR A 39 1.00 -3.43 -12.03
CA TYR A 39 0.67 -2.24 -12.82
C TYR A 39 1.90 -1.81 -13.66
N PRO A 40 1.76 -1.49 -14.96
CA PRO A 40 0.53 -1.10 -15.67
C PRO A 40 -0.30 -2.24 -16.28
N SER A 41 0.00 -3.51 -16.01
CA SER A 41 -0.85 -4.61 -16.46
C SER A 41 -2.28 -4.47 -15.88
N PRO A 42 -3.35 -4.58 -16.69
CA PRO A 42 -4.72 -4.53 -16.19
C PRO A 42 -5.15 -5.85 -15.52
N ARG A 43 -4.35 -6.91 -15.62
CA ARG A 43 -4.70 -8.28 -15.21
C ARG A 43 -5.20 -8.36 -13.77
N PHE A 44 -4.47 -7.76 -12.82
CA PHE A 44 -4.85 -7.74 -11.41
C PHE A 44 -6.24 -7.12 -11.20
N PHE A 45 -6.45 -5.94 -11.80
CA PHE A 45 -7.68 -5.17 -11.64
C PHE A 45 -8.89 -5.81 -12.31
N ASN A 46 -8.69 -6.44 -13.48
CA ASN A 46 -9.74 -7.22 -14.13
C ASN A 46 -10.17 -8.40 -13.25
N LEU A 47 -9.21 -9.15 -12.71
CA LEU A 47 -9.50 -10.30 -11.84
C LEU A 47 -10.16 -9.88 -10.53
N LEU A 48 -9.78 -8.73 -9.94
CA LEU A 48 -10.49 -8.17 -8.79
C LEU A 48 -11.95 -7.90 -9.11
N ALA A 49 -12.22 -7.22 -10.23
CA ALA A 49 -13.58 -6.87 -10.64
C ALA A 49 -14.42 -8.13 -10.97
N GLU A 50 -13.84 -9.11 -11.67
CA GLU A 50 -14.49 -10.39 -12.00
C GLU A 50 -14.89 -11.19 -10.75
N ASN A 51 -14.13 -11.07 -9.66
CA ASN A 51 -14.38 -11.79 -8.41
C ASN A 51 -15.09 -10.93 -7.34
N ASP A 52 -15.51 -9.70 -7.67
CA ASP A 52 -16.13 -8.77 -6.73
C ASP A 52 -15.29 -8.59 -5.46
N LEU A 53 -13.97 -8.43 -5.61
CA LEU A 53 -13.04 -8.23 -4.51
C LEU A 53 -12.62 -6.76 -4.43
N LYS A 54 -12.69 -6.21 -3.21
CA LYS A 54 -12.16 -4.88 -2.90
C LYS A 54 -10.63 -4.95 -2.73
N TRP A 55 -9.97 -3.79 -2.82
CA TRP A 55 -8.52 -3.69 -2.67
C TRP A 55 -8.14 -2.66 -1.61
N ILE A 56 -7.27 -3.06 -0.69
CA ILE A 56 -6.51 -2.18 0.21
C ILE A 56 -5.09 -2.09 -0.34
N CYS A 57 -4.61 -0.88 -0.59
CA CYS A 57 -3.26 -0.67 -1.08
C CYS A 57 -2.27 -0.58 0.09
N GLY A 58 -1.27 -1.46 0.12
CA GLY A 58 -0.07 -1.26 0.93
C GLY A 58 0.87 -0.27 0.24
N LEU A 59 1.06 0.92 0.81
CA LEU A 59 1.92 1.97 0.28
C LEU A 59 3.19 2.07 1.13
N TYR A 60 4.35 1.99 0.50
CA TYR A 60 5.63 1.89 1.20
C TYR A 60 6.52 3.08 0.89
N THR A 61 6.78 3.94 1.86
CA THR A 61 7.69 5.09 1.65
C THR A 61 9.17 4.72 1.71
N SER A 62 9.49 3.59 2.32
CA SER A 62 10.78 2.88 2.29
C SER A 62 10.54 1.37 2.26
N TRP A 63 11.59 0.59 1.98
CA TRP A 63 11.61 -0.88 2.09
C TRP A 63 10.34 -1.59 1.55
N THR A 64 10.05 -1.37 0.26
CA THR A 64 8.86 -1.90 -0.40
C THR A 64 8.74 -3.41 -0.26
N ASP A 65 7.59 -3.86 0.25
CA ASP A 65 7.26 -5.27 0.51
C ASP A 65 8.29 -6.01 1.40
N TYR A 66 9.11 -5.27 2.15
CA TYR A 66 10.21 -5.80 2.97
C TYR A 66 11.24 -6.64 2.17
N GLU A 67 11.33 -6.39 0.86
CA GLU A 67 12.25 -7.11 0.00
C GLU A 67 13.60 -6.37 -0.12
N GLY A 68 14.69 -7.11 0.04
CA GLY A 68 16.04 -6.56 -0.03
C GLY A 68 16.50 -5.86 1.25
N PRO A 69 17.65 -5.16 1.22
CA PRO A 69 18.17 -4.46 2.39
C PRO A 69 17.26 -3.29 2.78
N CYS A 70 17.03 -3.11 4.07
CA CYS A 70 16.41 -1.91 4.62
C CYS A 70 17.47 -0.80 4.63
N GLU A 71 17.33 0.17 3.73
CA GLU A 71 18.22 1.33 3.64
C GLU A 71 17.58 2.54 4.31
N SER A 72 18.38 3.26 5.10
CA SER A 72 17.98 4.56 5.62
C SER A 72 18.01 5.59 4.49
N ILE A 73 16.90 6.29 4.29
CA ILE A 73 16.72 7.30 3.25
C ILE A 73 16.26 8.62 3.87
N SER A 74 16.51 9.74 3.20
CA SER A 74 16.13 11.05 3.72
C SER A 74 14.61 11.25 3.78
N VAL A 75 14.15 12.15 4.65
CA VAL A 75 12.75 12.61 4.73
C VAL A 75 12.21 13.01 3.35
N ASP A 76 12.96 13.80 2.58
CA ASP A 76 12.59 14.20 1.22
C ASP A 76 12.37 13.00 0.30
N GLN A 77 13.16 11.93 0.45
CA GLN A 77 13.00 10.73 -0.34
C GLN A 77 11.74 9.96 0.06
N HIS A 78 11.43 9.86 1.36
CA HIS A 78 10.15 9.29 1.81
C HIS A 78 8.95 10.06 1.24
N VAL A 79 8.99 11.39 1.24
CA VAL A 79 7.92 12.24 0.67
C VAL A 79 7.80 12.03 -0.85
N LYS A 80 8.92 11.97 -1.58
CA LYS A 80 8.94 11.68 -3.03
C LYS A 80 8.37 10.30 -3.35
N ASN A 81 8.70 9.29 -2.55
CA ASN A 81 8.18 7.93 -2.71
C ASN A 81 6.68 7.87 -2.44
N PHE A 82 6.21 8.57 -1.40
CA PHE A 82 4.78 8.70 -1.09
C PHE A 82 4.03 9.35 -2.26
N LYS A 83 4.50 10.52 -2.72
CA LYS A 83 3.87 11.26 -3.81
C LYS A 83 3.80 10.43 -5.08
N SER A 84 4.90 9.79 -5.47
CA SER A 84 4.95 8.95 -6.67
C SER A 84 3.92 7.82 -6.63
N GLN A 85 3.75 7.17 -5.48
CA GLN A 85 2.76 6.10 -5.32
C GLN A 85 1.32 6.64 -5.34
N VAL A 86 1.04 7.78 -4.71
CA VAL A 86 -0.28 8.43 -4.79
C VAL A 86 -0.65 8.77 -6.24
N GLU A 87 0.31 9.26 -7.05
CA GLU A 87 0.06 9.53 -8.48
C GLU A 87 -0.20 8.26 -9.30
N ILE A 88 0.45 7.14 -8.96
CA ILE A 88 0.13 5.84 -9.55
C ILE A 88 -1.29 5.41 -9.14
N LEU A 89 -1.67 5.55 -7.87
CA LEU A 89 -3.03 5.25 -7.40
C LEU A 89 -4.12 6.12 -8.08
N LYS A 90 -3.80 7.36 -8.42
CA LYS A 90 -4.69 8.20 -9.24
C LYS A 90 -4.84 7.67 -10.67
N SER A 91 -3.89 6.88 -11.16
CA SER A 91 -3.85 6.36 -12.54
C SER A 91 -4.39 4.92 -12.72
N VAL A 92 -4.49 4.13 -11.65
CA VAL A 92 -5.01 2.76 -11.74
C VAL A 92 -6.53 2.72 -12.02
N PRO A 93 -7.03 1.70 -12.75
CA PRO A 93 -8.43 1.62 -13.16
C PRO A 93 -9.40 1.25 -12.04
N VAL A 94 -8.94 0.55 -11.00
CA VAL A 94 -9.73 0.23 -9.81
C VAL A 94 -9.08 0.92 -8.61
N LYS A 95 -9.84 1.80 -7.94
CA LYS A 95 -9.34 2.54 -6.79
C LYS A 95 -9.31 1.66 -5.55
N PRO A 96 -8.26 1.75 -4.70
CA PRO A 96 -8.28 1.08 -3.42
C PRO A 96 -9.37 1.72 -2.55
N ILE A 97 -10.04 0.91 -1.73
CA ILE A 97 -11.02 1.40 -0.76
C ILE A 97 -10.34 2.08 0.44
N HIS A 98 -9.05 1.78 0.65
CA HIS A 98 -8.22 2.29 1.74
C HIS A 98 -6.75 2.12 1.36
N VAL A 99 -5.90 3.02 1.85
CA VAL A 99 -4.45 2.96 1.67
C VAL A 99 -3.81 2.80 3.04
N ASN A 100 -3.16 1.67 3.27
CA ASN A 100 -2.35 1.42 4.46
C ASN A 100 -0.91 1.85 4.17
N CYS A 101 -0.45 2.91 4.83
CA CYS A 101 0.84 3.52 4.59
C CYS A 101 1.88 3.08 5.61
N HIS A 102 2.88 2.37 5.12
CA HIS A 102 4.16 2.13 5.75
C HIS A 102 5.02 3.40 5.63
N SER A 103 4.85 4.29 6.62
CA SER A 103 5.23 5.69 6.54
C SER A 103 6.37 6.05 7.49
N GLY A 104 7.32 6.82 6.97
CA GLY A 104 8.45 7.34 7.74
C GLY A 104 9.44 6.25 8.15
N SER A 105 10.23 6.56 9.17
CA SER A 105 11.24 5.68 9.76
C SER A 105 11.29 5.88 11.27
N ASP A 106 11.54 4.81 12.03
CA ASP A 106 11.80 4.88 13.48
C ASP A 106 13.11 5.65 13.80
N GLU A 107 13.96 5.88 12.80
CA GLU A 107 15.19 6.64 12.93
C GLU A 107 14.97 8.17 12.92
N PHE A 108 13.78 8.64 12.55
CA PHE A 108 13.48 10.06 12.48
C PHE A 108 13.57 10.72 13.86
N SER A 109 14.25 11.87 13.90
CA SER A 109 14.04 12.84 14.96
C SER A 109 12.60 13.38 14.94
N GLN A 110 12.18 14.01 16.02
CA GLN A 110 10.86 14.63 16.09
C GLN A 110 10.64 15.67 14.97
N GLU A 111 11.65 16.51 14.69
CA GLU A 111 11.59 17.54 13.64
C GLU A 111 11.46 16.92 12.23
N GLU A 112 12.16 15.81 11.99
CA GLU A 112 12.05 15.05 10.73
C GLU A 112 10.68 14.41 10.57
N ALA A 113 10.13 13.84 11.65
CA ALA A 113 8.77 13.28 11.63
C ALA A 113 7.71 14.37 11.38
N GLU A 114 7.82 15.53 12.05
CA GLU A 114 6.94 16.67 11.82
C GLU A 114 7.04 17.17 10.37
N THR A 115 8.25 17.31 9.84
CA THR A 115 8.50 17.70 8.44
C THR A 115 7.86 16.71 7.47
N TYR A 116 8.06 15.41 7.69
CA TYR A 116 7.50 14.35 6.87
C TYR A 116 5.96 14.36 6.88
N PHE A 117 5.35 14.36 8.06
CA PHE A 117 3.90 14.27 8.19
C PHE A 117 3.19 15.53 7.68
N ASN A 118 3.77 16.72 7.86
CA ASN A 118 3.22 17.94 7.27
C ASN A 118 3.13 17.84 5.74
N ALA A 119 4.21 17.40 5.09
CA ALA A 119 4.23 17.23 3.64
C ALA A 119 3.27 16.15 3.15
N VAL A 120 3.17 15.03 3.87
CA VAL A 120 2.27 13.93 3.51
C VAL A 120 0.80 14.31 3.68
N LEU A 121 0.45 15.01 4.76
CA LEU A 121 -0.92 15.49 5.00
C LEU A 121 -1.38 16.47 3.91
N GLU A 122 -0.50 17.34 3.41
CA GLU A 122 -0.79 18.22 2.27
C GLU A 122 -1.10 17.41 1.00
N ILE A 123 -0.29 16.39 0.68
CA ILE A 123 -0.52 15.50 -0.47
C ILE A 123 -1.84 14.74 -0.32
N GLN A 124 -2.16 14.28 0.88
CA GLN A 124 -3.39 13.55 1.17
C GLN A 124 -4.63 14.42 1.03
N ALA A 125 -4.56 15.68 1.47
CA ALA A 125 -5.66 16.64 1.34
C ALA A 125 -6.06 16.89 -0.13
N GLU A 126 -5.14 16.70 -1.06
CA GLU A 126 -5.38 16.80 -2.51
C GLU A 126 -5.83 15.47 -3.16
N SER A 127 -6.01 14.40 -2.38
CA SER A 127 -6.32 13.07 -2.89
C SER A 127 -7.69 12.57 -2.45
N GLU A 128 -8.27 11.67 -3.23
CA GLU A 128 -9.59 11.07 -2.98
C GLU A 128 -9.55 9.84 -2.06
N PHE A 129 -8.36 9.42 -1.63
CA PHE A 129 -8.17 8.18 -0.88
C PHE A 129 -8.26 8.39 0.63
N THR A 130 -8.66 7.34 1.34
CA THR A 130 -8.57 7.27 2.81
C THR A 130 -7.27 6.57 3.19
N TYR A 131 -6.55 7.13 4.17
CA TYR A 131 -5.24 6.65 4.57
C TYR A 131 -5.21 6.20 6.03
N SER A 132 -4.30 5.29 6.33
CA SER A 132 -3.80 5.06 7.68
C SER A 132 -2.28 5.03 7.63
N HIS A 133 -1.64 5.52 8.68
CA HIS A 133 -0.18 5.45 8.80
C HIS A 133 0.17 4.47 9.89
N GLU A 134 0.99 3.48 9.54
CA GLU A 134 1.70 2.69 10.51
C GLU A 134 3.19 3.05 10.48
N THR A 135 3.75 3.25 11.67
CA THR A 135 5.19 3.39 11.84
C THR A 135 5.77 1.99 11.93
N HIS A 136 6.76 1.70 11.09
CA HIS A 136 7.53 0.46 11.17
C HIS A 136 8.15 0.36 12.54
N ARG A 137 7.75 -0.60 13.39
CA ARG A 137 8.52 -0.92 14.59
C ARG A 137 9.79 -1.66 14.19
N GLY A 138 10.88 -0.93 14.00
CA GLY A 138 12.21 -1.51 13.99
C GLY A 138 12.51 -2.04 15.39
N LEU A 139 12.82 -3.32 15.54
CA LEU A 139 13.49 -3.78 16.75
C LEU A 139 14.82 -3.03 16.83
N VAL A 140 14.91 -2.07 17.73
CA VAL A 140 16.19 -1.48 18.17
C VAL A 140 17.04 -2.66 18.68
N SER A 141 18.04 -3.06 17.91
CA SER A 141 19.07 -4.02 18.35
C SER A 141 20.19 -3.30 19.09
#